data_AF-A0A349DDJ2-F1
#
_entry.id   AF-A0A349DDJ2-F1
#
_cell.length_a   1.000
_cell.length_b   1.000
_cell.length_c   1.000
_cell.angle_alpha   90.00
_cell.angle_beta   90.00
_cell.angle_gamma   90.00
#
_symmetry.space_group_name_H-M   'P 1'
#
loop_
_entity.id
_entity.type
_entity.pdbx_description
1 polymer ?
#
loop_
_entity_poly.entity_id
_entity_poly.type
_entity_poly.pdbx_seq_one_letter_code
_entity_poly.pdbx_strand_id
1 'polypeptide(L)'
;MSKKKKSKGKLALKIIGIFFIVLALFVGITTLITVIGDKANTEKARSFNTVKYENQLVPEKDSKGNWTFTTDRDFKVVQITDVHIGGGWMSLRKDGMALNAVAAMVTAEKPDLVVVTGDIGYPVPFQSGTFNNKLSAKIFAELMEKLGVYWTL
;
A
#
# COMPACT_ATOMS: atom_id res chain seq x y z
N MET A 1 -41.81 20.11 42.41
CA MET A 1 -41.09 20.36 41.13
C MET A 1 -39.86 19.42 41.04
N SER A 2 -39.92 18.24 40.40
CA SER A 2 -38.73 17.35 40.31
C SER A 2 -38.77 16.25 39.21
N LYS A 3 -39.95 15.72 38.86
CA LYS A 3 -40.04 14.58 37.90
C LYS A 3 -39.62 14.89 36.45
N LYS A 4 -39.82 16.13 35.97
CA LYS A 4 -39.56 16.52 34.56
C LYS A 4 -38.08 16.57 34.18
N LYS A 5 -37.18 16.81 35.15
CA LYS A 5 -35.72 16.90 34.92
C LYS A 5 -35.06 15.51 34.84
N LYS A 6 -35.56 14.54 35.62
CA LYS A 6 -35.11 13.13 35.62
C LYS A 6 -35.40 12.39 34.30
N SER A 7 -36.50 12.68 33.60
CA SER A 7 -36.81 11.99 32.32
C SER A 7 -35.96 12.49 31.16
N LYS A 8 -35.64 13.80 31.10
CA LYS A 8 -34.75 14.38 30.10
C LYS A 8 -33.33 13.82 30.20
N GLY A 9 -32.81 13.58 31.41
CA GLY A 9 -31.51 12.94 31.63
C GLY A 9 -31.47 11.48 31.14
N LYS A 10 -32.53 10.70 31.37
CA LYS A 10 -32.64 9.32 30.86
C LYS A 10 -32.73 9.28 29.33
N LEU A 11 -33.41 10.23 28.70
CA LEU A 11 -33.47 10.34 27.24
C LEU A 11 -32.11 10.70 26.65
N ALA A 12 -31.40 11.67 27.24
CA ALA A 12 -30.06 12.04 26.81
C ALA A 12 -29.08 10.86 26.90
N LEU A 13 -29.13 10.08 27.98
CA LEU A 13 -28.29 8.90 28.16
C LEU A 13 -28.58 7.82 27.10
N LYS A 14 -29.85 7.60 26.73
CA LYS A 14 -30.22 6.69 25.63
C LYS A 14 -29.67 7.16 24.29
N ILE A 15 -29.77 8.45 23.99
CA ILE A 15 -29.25 9.04 22.74
C ILE A 15 -27.73 8.86 22.66
N ILE A 16 -27.01 9.16 23.76
CA ILE A 16 -25.56 8.96 23.84
C ILE A 16 -25.20 7.47 23.68
N GLY A 17 -25.93 6.57 24.32
CA GLY A 17 -25.74 5.12 24.16
C GLY A 17 -25.92 4.65 22.72
N ILE A 18 -26.99 5.10 22.05
CA ILE A 18 -27.23 4.80 20.63
C ILE A 18 -26.11 5.36 19.75
N PHE A 19 -25.66 6.59 20.01
CA PHE A 19 -24.55 7.20 19.28
C PHE A 19 -23.28 6.35 19.36
N PHE A 20 -22.90 5.88 20.56
CA PHE A 20 -21.72 5.03 20.72
C PHE A 20 -21.89 3.65 20.06
N ILE A 21 -23.09 3.07 20.07
CA ILE A 21 -23.36 1.81 19.34
C ILE A 21 -23.18 2.03 17.83
N VAL A 22 -23.74 3.10 17.28
CA VAL A 22 -23.60 3.44 15.86
C VAL A 22 -22.13 3.71 15.50
N LEU A 23 -21.41 4.44 16.35
CA LEU A 23 -19.98 4.69 16.16
C LEU A 23 -19.17 3.39 16.19
N ALA A 24 -19.43 2.50 17.14
CA ALA A 24 -18.75 1.20 17.23
C ALA A 24 -19.03 0.32 16.00
N LEU A 25 -20.28 0.29 15.53
CA LEU A 25 -20.64 -0.40 14.29
C LEU A 25 -19.92 0.20 13.07
N PHE A 26 -19.88 1.53 12.97
CA PHE A 26 -19.17 2.22 11.89
C PHE A 26 -17.67 1.89 11.88
N VAL A 27 -17.02 1.93 13.05
CA VAL A 27 -15.60 1.55 13.18
C VAL A 27 -15.38 0.07 12.83
N GLY A 28 -16.26 -0.82 13.28
CA GLY A 28 -16.19 -2.25 12.94
C GLY A 28 -16.29 -2.51 11.44
N ILE A 29 -17.27 -1.89 10.77
CA ILE A 29 -17.48 -2.01 9.32
C ILE A 29 -16.28 -1.45 8.56
N THR A 30 -15.82 -0.24 8.89
CA THR A 30 -14.68 0.39 8.19
C THR A 30 -13.39 -0.39 8.35
N THR A 31 -13.16 -1.00 9.52
CA THR A 31 -12.01 -1.89 9.76
C THR A 31 -12.09 -3.14 8.89
N LEU A 32 -13.25 -3.78 8.80
CA LEU A 32 -13.45 -4.97 7.96
C LEU A 32 -13.23 -4.65 6.48
N ILE A 33 -13.82 -3.56 5.99
CA ILE A 33 -13.66 -3.16 4.58
C ILE A 33 -12.20 -2.80 4.29
N THR A 34 -11.49 -2.18 5.23
CA THR A 34 -10.05 -1.90 5.09
C THR A 34 -9.24 -3.19 4.88
N VAL A 35 -9.52 -4.24 5.65
CA VAL A 35 -8.84 -5.54 5.52
C VAL A 35 -9.13 -6.18 4.14
N ILE A 36 -10.37 -6.08 3.66
CA ILE A 36 -10.74 -6.56 2.33
C ILE A 36 -10.00 -5.77 1.23
N GLY A 37 -9.93 -4.44 1.37
CA GLY A 37 -9.20 -3.57 0.45
C GLY A 37 -7.70 -3.89 0.39
N ASP A 38 -7.06 -4.08 1.55
CA ASP A 38 -5.65 -4.51 1.65
C ASP A 38 -5.42 -5.83 0.91
N LYS A 39 -6.29 -6.82 1.16
CA LYS A 39 -6.18 -8.14 0.54
C LYS A 39 -6.31 -8.04 -0.98
N ALA A 40 -7.29 -7.31 -1.50
CA ALA A 40 -7.49 -7.13 -2.93
C ALA A 40 -6.28 -6.43 -3.61
N ASN A 41 -5.73 -5.38 -2.99
CA ASN A 41 -4.54 -4.71 -3.51
C ASN A 41 -3.30 -5.61 -3.49
N THR A 42 -3.10 -6.36 -2.39
CA THR A 42 -1.98 -7.31 -2.27
C THR A 42 -2.10 -8.44 -3.29
N GLU A 43 -3.30 -8.99 -3.49
CA GLU A 43 -3.57 -10.00 -4.52
C GLU A 43 -3.31 -9.44 -5.92
N LYS A 44 -3.69 -8.19 -6.18
CA LYS A 44 -3.37 -7.49 -7.43
C LYS A 44 -1.86 -7.39 -7.63
N ALA A 45 -1.10 -6.95 -6.63
CA ALA A 45 0.37 -6.90 -6.68
C ALA A 45 1.01 -8.27 -6.95
N ARG A 46 0.46 -9.34 -6.38
CA ARG A 46 0.92 -10.73 -6.58
C ARG A 46 0.50 -11.34 -7.92
N SER A 47 -0.49 -10.76 -8.60
CA SER A 47 -1.03 -11.28 -9.86
C SER A 47 -0.13 -11.01 -11.08
N PHE A 48 0.83 -10.10 -10.97
CA PHE A 48 1.74 -9.78 -12.08
C PHE A 48 2.72 -10.92 -12.35
N ASN A 49 3.23 -11.00 -13.58
CA ASN A 49 4.26 -11.97 -13.93
C ASN A 49 5.63 -11.45 -13.49
N THR A 50 6.49 -12.37 -13.05
CA THR A 50 7.91 -12.07 -12.83
C THR A 50 8.56 -11.66 -14.14
N VAL A 51 9.42 -10.64 -14.10
CA VAL A 51 10.11 -10.12 -15.27
C VAL A 51 11.08 -11.18 -15.80
N LYS A 52 11.07 -11.39 -17.12
CA LYS A 52 11.95 -12.35 -17.78
C LYS A 52 13.23 -11.65 -18.25
N TYR A 53 14.33 -11.99 -17.60
CA TYR A 53 15.67 -11.57 -17.96
C TYR A 53 16.37 -12.67 -18.75
N GLU A 54 17.17 -12.28 -19.74
CA GLU A 54 18.11 -13.20 -20.40
C GLU A 54 19.36 -13.39 -19.53
N ASN A 55 19.93 -12.28 -19.03
CA ASN A 55 21.12 -12.25 -18.17
C ASN A 55 20.94 -11.19 -17.06
N GLN A 56 20.13 -11.49 -16.04
CA GLN A 56 19.98 -10.63 -14.86
C GLN A 56 21.29 -10.60 -14.07
N LEU A 57 21.79 -9.40 -13.74
CA LEU A 57 22.95 -9.30 -12.84
C LEU A 57 22.54 -9.73 -11.44
N VAL A 58 23.39 -10.49 -10.76
CA VAL A 58 23.21 -10.87 -9.36
C VAL A 58 24.22 -10.08 -8.53
N PRO A 59 23.78 -9.25 -7.57
CA PRO A 59 24.69 -8.49 -6.74
C PRO A 59 25.33 -9.38 -5.68
N GLU A 60 26.57 -9.06 -5.34
CA GLU A 60 27.31 -9.70 -4.25
C GLU A 60 27.26 -8.83 -3.00
N LYS A 61 27.08 -9.47 -1.83
CA LYS A 61 27.10 -8.78 -0.55
C LYS A 61 28.48 -8.88 0.09
N ASP A 62 29.12 -7.74 0.36
CA ASP A 62 30.42 -7.70 1.01
C ASP A 62 30.33 -7.92 2.54
N SER A 63 31.49 -8.02 3.20
CA SER A 63 31.59 -8.18 4.65
C SER A 63 31.10 -6.98 5.47
N LYS A 64 30.92 -5.81 4.83
CA LYS A 64 30.38 -4.58 5.43
C LYS A 64 28.87 -4.44 5.23
N GLY A 65 28.26 -5.35 4.47
CA GLY A 65 26.84 -5.38 4.19
C GLY A 65 26.41 -4.59 2.94
N ASN A 66 27.36 -4.09 2.15
CA ASN A 66 27.07 -3.41 0.89
C ASN A 66 26.77 -4.43 -0.21
N TRP A 67 25.81 -4.10 -1.07
CA TRP A 67 25.51 -4.87 -2.27
C TRP A 67 26.22 -4.24 -3.47
N THR A 68 26.96 -5.03 -4.23
CA THR A 68 27.73 -4.57 -5.40
C THR A 68 27.31 -5.35 -6.65
N PHE A 69 27.01 -4.62 -7.72
CA PHE A 69 26.87 -5.17 -9.05
C PHE A 69 28.18 -4.98 -9.81
N THR A 70 28.70 -6.04 -10.42
CA THR A 70 29.90 -5.99 -11.27
C THR A 70 29.50 -6.44 -12.67
N THR A 71 29.79 -5.62 -13.67
CA THR A 71 29.45 -5.95 -15.05
C THR A 71 30.33 -5.19 -16.05
N ASP A 72 30.60 -5.81 -17.20
CA ASP A 72 31.29 -5.18 -18.33
C ASP A 72 30.32 -4.58 -19.36
N ARG A 73 29.00 -4.77 -19.17
CA ARG A 73 27.95 -4.14 -19.98
C ARG A 73 27.36 -2.92 -19.29
N ASP A 74 26.54 -2.16 -20.02
CA ASP A 74 25.78 -1.07 -19.43
C ASP A 74 24.91 -1.55 -18.26
N PHE A 75 24.92 -0.77 -17.19
CA PHE A 75 24.07 -0.98 -16.01
C PHE A 75 22.81 -0.12 -16.13
N LYS A 76 21.63 -0.74 -16.25
CA LYS A 76 20.37 -0.02 -16.44
C LYS A 76 19.67 0.22 -15.10
N VAL A 77 19.40 1.48 -14.80
CA VAL A 77 18.60 1.90 -13.64
C VAL A 77 17.26 2.47 -14.07
N VAL A 78 16.18 2.02 -13.45
CA VAL A 78 14.87 2.68 -13.54
C VAL A 78 14.62 3.42 -12.23
N GLN A 79 14.43 4.74 -12.30
CA GLN A 79 14.06 5.54 -11.15
C GLN A 79 12.54 5.71 -11.10
N ILE A 80 11.94 5.49 -9.92
CA ILE A 80 10.51 5.66 -9.67
C ILE A 80 10.32 6.64 -8.50
N THR A 81 9.30 7.48 -8.58
CA THR A 81 8.84 8.37 -7.50
C THR A 81 7.33 8.50 -7.58
N ASP A 82 6.70 9.01 -6.52
CA ASP A 82 5.31 9.48 -6.56
C ASP A 82 4.30 8.44 -7.06
N VAL A 83 4.43 7.21 -6.59
CA VAL A 83 3.51 6.10 -6.93
C VAL A 83 2.14 6.31 -6.28
N HIS A 84 2.11 6.92 -5.07
CA HIS A 84 0.90 7.32 -4.35
C HIS A 84 -0.15 6.19 -4.20
N ILE A 85 0.28 5.03 -3.68
CA ILE A 85 -0.63 3.94 -3.31
C ILE A 85 -1.42 4.35 -2.05
N GLY A 86 -2.74 4.36 -2.13
CA GLY A 86 -3.62 4.64 -1.00
C GLY A 86 -3.77 3.45 -0.05
N GLY A 87 -3.73 2.22 -0.57
CA GLY A 87 -3.69 0.99 0.23
C GLY A 87 -5.00 0.65 0.94
N GLY A 88 -6.10 1.34 0.62
CA GLY A 88 -7.42 1.08 1.19
C GLY A 88 -8.49 0.85 0.13
N TRP A 89 -9.69 0.58 0.62
CA TRP A 89 -10.79 0.12 -0.22
C TRP A 89 -11.34 1.19 -1.17
N MET A 90 -11.20 2.48 -0.81
CA MET A 90 -11.66 3.58 -1.67
C MET A 90 -10.65 3.89 -2.79
N SER A 91 -9.38 3.46 -2.64
CA SER A 91 -8.32 3.69 -3.63
C SER A 91 -8.05 2.52 -4.57
N LEU A 92 -8.67 1.34 -4.36
CA LEU A 92 -8.42 0.09 -5.12
C LEU A 92 -8.19 0.27 -6.63
N ARG A 93 -9.06 1.04 -7.29
CA ARG A 93 -8.93 1.26 -8.75
C ARG A 93 -7.68 2.05 -9.10
N LYS A 94 -7.40 3.13 -8.34
CA LYS A 94 -6.23 3.99 -8.55
C LYS A 94 -4.94 3.24 -8.21
N ASP A 95 -4.96 2.51 -7.11
CA ASP A 95 -3.86 1.64 -6.68
C ASP A 95 -3.55 0.61 -7.78
N GLY A 96 -4.57 -0.07 -8.30
CA GLY A 96 -4.40 -1.01 -9.41
C GLY A 96 -3.82 -0.40 -10.68
N MET A 97 -4.16 0.86 -11.00
CA MET A 97 -3.57 1.60 -12.13
C MET A 97 -2.11 1.93 -11.88
N ALA A 98 -1.77 2.40 -10.67
CA ALA A 98 -0.38 2.69 -10.29
C ALA A 98 0.49 1.43 -10.32
N LEU A 99 0.00 0.33 -9.75
CA LEU A 99 0.67 -0.98 -9.79
C LEU A 99 0.89 -1.47 -11.23
N ASN A 100 -0.13 -1.36 -12.09
CA ASN A 100 0.00 -1.73 -13.51
C ASN A 100 1.06 -0.86 -14.22
N ALA A 101 1.10 0.45 -13.95
CA ALA A 101 2.06 1.35 -14.58
C ALA A 101 3.51 1.01 -14.19
N VAL A 102 3.75 0.80 -12.89
CA VAL A 102 5.07 0.36 -12.38
C VAL A 102 5.46 -0.98 -12.99
N ALA A 103 4.57 -1.98 -12.94
CA ALA A 103 4.83 -3.30 -13.51
C ALA A 103 5.13 -3.25 -15.01
N ALA A 104 4.38 -2.46 -15.78
CA ALA A 104 4.58 -2.30 -17.22
C ALA A 104 5.93 -1.66 -17.54
N MET A 105 6.31 -0.57 -16.86
CA MET A 105 7.60 0.08 -17.04
C MET A 105 8.75 -0.87 -16.69
N VAL A 106 8.72 -1.51 -15.52
CA VAL A 106 9.78 -2.42 -15.08
C VAL A 106 9.89 -3.63 -16.00
N THR A 107 8.76 -4.18 -16.49
CA THR A 107 8.76 -5.31 -17.42
C THR A 107 9.29 -4.92 -18.81
N ALA A 108 8.96 -3.73 -19.30
CA ALA A 108 9.42 -3.24 -20.59
C ALA A 108 10.92 -2.92 -20.56
N GLU A 109 11.37 -2.23 -19.52
CA GLU A 109 12.75 -1.76 -19.42
C GLU A 109 13.72 -2.85 -19.00
N LYS A 110 13.27 -3.84 -18.21
CA LYS A 110 14.11 -4.89 -17.63
C LYS A 110 15.38 -4.31 -16.96
N PRO A 111 15.24 -3.43 -15.96
CA PRO A 111 16.38 -2.80 -15.30
C PRO A 111 17.19 -3.78 -14.46
N ASP A 112 18.46 -3.47 -14.24
CA ASP A 112 19.29 -4.17 -13.27
C ASP A 112 18.97 -3.76 -11.84
N LEU A 113 18.57 -2.50 -11.65
CA LEU A 113 18.16 -1.94 -10.38
C LEU A 113 17.01 -0.95 -10.56
N VAL A 114 15.99 -1.08 -9.72
CA VAL A 114 14.96 -0.06 -9.54
C VAL A 114 15.28 0.79 -8.32
N VAL A 115 15.40 2.10 -8.51
CA VAL A 115 15.62 3.07 -7.42
C VAL A 115 14.33 3.83 -7.19
N VAL A 116 13.75 3.68 -6.00
CA VAL A 116 12.55 4.39 -5.61
C VAL A 116 12.95 5.57 -4.73
N THR A 117 12.49 6.78 -5.05
CA THR A 117 13.03 8.01 -4.44
C THR A 117 12.07 8.74 -3.51
N GLY A 118 10.84 8.26 -3.37
CA GLY A 118 9.87 8.84 -2.45
C GLY A 118 8.43 8.51 -2.82
N ASP A 119 7.51 8.95 -1.95
CA ASP A 119 6.07 9.04 -2.22
C ASP A 119 5.42 7.76 -2.79
N ILE A 120 5.82 6.61 -2.24
CA ILE A 120 5.14 5.34 -2.49
C ILE A 120 3.71 5.36 -1.92
N GLY A 121 3.52 5.96 -0.75
CA GLY A 121 2.26 5.95 -0.03
C GLY A 121 1.51 7.27 -0.14
N TYR A 122 0.19 7.19 -0.33
CA TYR A 122 -0.71 8.35 -0.34
C TYR A 122 -1.49 8.46 0.97
N PRO A 123 -1.13 9.39 1.88
CA PRO A 123 -1.58 9.39 3.28
C PRO A 123 -2.88 10.19 3.50
N VAL A 124 -3.90 10.01 2.65
CA VAL A 124 -5.16 10.77 2.75
C VAL A 124 -6.35 9.85 3.06
N PRO A 125 -6.74 9.70 4.34
CA PRO A 125 -7.67 8.65 4.77
C PRO A 125 -9.06 8.69 4.15
N PHE A 126 -9.61 9.87 3.88
CA PHE A 126 -10.93 10.02 3.27
C PHE A 126 -10.94 9.72 1.76
N GLN A 127 -9.77 9.62 1.13
CA GLN A 127 -9.63 9.19 -0.27
C GLN A 127 -9.19 7.73 -0.38
N SER A 128 -8.36 7.25 0.55
CA SER A 128 -7.87 5.88 0.58
C SER A 128 -8.83 4.92 1.28
N GLY A 129 -9.65 5.42 2.22
CA GLY A 129 -10.54 4.61 3.03
C GLY A 129 -9.84 3.84 4.15
N THR A 130 -8.62 4.25 4.51
CA THR A 130 -7.79 3.64 5.56
C THR A 130 -6.89 4.70 6.22
N PHE A 131 -6.55 4.50 7.50
CA PHE A 131 -5.52 5.27 8.20
C PHE A 131 -4.17 4.53 8.26
N ASN A 132 -4.10 3.33 7.68
CA ASN A 132 -2.94 2.46 7.79
C ASN A 132 -2.00 2.60 6.57
N ASN A 133 -1.10 3.59 6.63
CA ASN A 133 -0.14 3.85 5.55
C ASN A 133 0.92 2.75 5.38
N LYS A 134 1.06 1.83 6.36
CA LYS A 134 1.92 0.65 6.22
C LYS A 134 1.46 -0.24 5.07
N LEU A 135 0.16 -0.25 4.77
CA LEU A 135 -0.40 -1.06 3.69
C LEU A 135 0.19 -0.65 2.34
N SER A 136 0.30 0.65 2.06
CA SER A 136 0.87 1.17 0.81
C SER A 136 2.30 0.67 0.58
N ALA A 137 3.16 0.78 1.59
CA ALA A 137 4.54 0.29 1.51
C ALA A 137 4.61 -1.23 1.31
N LYS A 138 3.74 -1.99 2.01
CA LYS A 138 3.68 -3.45 1.88
C LYS A 138 3.20 -3.87 0.49
N ILE A 139 2.15 -3.25 -0.04
CA ILE A 139 1.61 -3.54 -1.38
C ILE A 139 2.67 -3.25 -2.45
N PHE A 140 3.39 -2.14 -2.33
CA PHE A 140 4.47 -1.81 -3.25
C PHE A 140 5.63 -2.82 -3.17
N ALA A 141 6.09 -3.15 -1.96
CA ALA A 141 7.13 -4.15 -1.77
C ALA A 141 6.72 -5.50 -2.37
N GLU A 142 5.49 -5.95 -2.12
CA GLU A 142 4.94 -7.19 -2.69
C GLU A 142 4.94 -7.17 -4.23
N LEU A 143 4.68 -6.01 -4.85
CA LEU A 143 4.82 -5.87 -6.31
C LEU A 143 6.27 -6.06 -6.74
N MET A 144 7.22 -5.36 -6.11
CA MET A 144 8.64 -5.42 -6.48
C MET A 144 9.21 -6.83 -6.32
N GLU A 145 8.90 -7.48 -5.19
CA GLU A 145 9.25 -8.88 -4.94
C GLU A 145 8.61 -9.81 -5.98
N LYS A 146 7.34 -9.58 -6.36
CA LYS A 146 6.68 -10.40 -7.36
C LYS A 146 7.29 -10.24 -8.76
N LEU A 147 7.67 -9.01 -9.12
CA LEU A 147 8.37 -8.71 -10.37
C LEU A 147 9.77 -9.34 -10.42
N GLY A 148 10.36 -9.68 -9.27
CA GLY A 148 11.65 -10.36 -9.18
C GLY A 148 12.83 -9.48 -9.58
N VAL A 149 12.72 -8.18 -9.29
CA VAL A 149 13.75 -7.19 -9.62
C VAL A 149 14.50 -6.76 -8.36
N TYR A 150 15.78 -6.40 -8.50
CA TYR A 150 16.48 -5.73 -7.42
C TYR A 150 15.97 -4.31 -7.30
N TRP A 151 15.71 -3.88 -6.06
CA TRP A 151 15.15 -2.56 -5.80
C TRP A 151 15.64 -1.97 -4.49
N THR A 152 15.59 -0.65 -4.41
CA THR A 152 15.93 0.11 -3.20
C THR A 152 15.00 1.31 -3.07
N LEU A 153 14.87 1.82 -1.84
CA LEU A 153 14.07 2.99 -1.45
C LEU A 153 14.92 3.90 -0.55
#